data_AF-A0A7M1S446-F1
#
_entry.id   AF-A0A7M1S446-F1
#
_cell.length_a   1.000
_cell.length_b   1.000
_cell.length_c   1.000
_cell.angle_alpha   90.00
_cell.angle_beta   90.00
_cell.angle_gamma   90.00
#
_symmetry.space_group_name_H-M   'P 1'
#
loop_
_entity.id
_entity.type
_entity.pdbx_description
1 polymer ?
#
loop_
_entity_poly.entity_id
_entity_poly.type
_entity_poly.pdbx_seq_one_letter_code
_entity_poly.pdbx_strand_id
1 'polypeptide(L)'
;MRKVFDELTRAFRKHQGVLAEKQYSEITMKHTTLLEDSDTIFILLQASGYPIEEEEGYYRLKTCFTPYEEQRYCVIDIETNGSKPGTSQVIEIGAVMIENGKLVDSYETFVECAFLPEYITKITGIEPEDLIGAPTRREALTGLRHFMGDAVFVAHNANFDYTFLDASFERFGLGGIGNPKLCTIDLAKRTFESERYGLAYLIESLGMEETSHHRAYSDALCASTVMQKSFETLPEYVKTTDDLLQFAVSSKKTRRLKKEAKEGL
;
A
#
# COMPACT_ATOMS: atom_id res chain seq x y z
N MET A 1 -1.24 13.99 10.69
CA MET A 1 -1.80 12.62 10.82
C MET A 1 -0.77 11.50 10.93
N ARG A 2 0.36 11.48 10.20
CA ARG A 2 1.28 10.32 10.20
C ARG A 2 1.70 9.77 11.57
N LYS A 3 2.08 10.64 12.52
CA LYS A 3 2.45 10.21 13.88
C LYS A 3 1.31 9.48 14.60
N VAL A 4 0.06 9.90 14.36
CA VAL A 4 -1.14 9.27 14.94
C VAL A 4 -1.30 7.86 14.38
N PHE A 5 -1.19 7.66 13.06
CA PHE A 5 -1.25 6.31 12.47
C PHE A 5 -0.21 5.37 13.08
N ASP A 6 1.04 5.84 13.21
CA ASP A 6 2.14 5.02 13.72
C ASP A 6 1.97 4.70 15.21
N GLU A 7 1.53 5.66 16.03
CA GLU A 7 1.28 5.45 17.46
C GLU A 7 0.08 4.55 17.72
N LEU A 8 -1.04 4.77 17.03
CA LEU A 8 -2.22 3.91 17.12
C LEU A 8 -1.89 2.49 16.68
N THR A 9 -1.21 2.29 15.55
CA THR A 9 -0.87 0.95 15.06
C THR A 9 0.01 0.20 16.07
N ARG A 10 0.99 0.87 16.69
CA ARG A 10 1.79 0.27 17.77
C ARG A 10 0.94 -0.06 18.99
N ALA A 11 0.01 0.82 19.37
CA ALA A 11 -0.85 0.62 20.52
C ALA A 11 -1.83 -0.54 20.30
N PHE A 12 -2.49 -0.62 19.14
CA PHE A 12 -3.35 -1.74 18.76
C PHE A 12 -2.60 -3.06 18.81
N ARG A 13 -1.43 -3.17 18.17
CA ARG A 13 -0.61 -4.39 18.21
C ARG A 13 -0.22 -4.81 19.63
N LYS A 14 0.06 -3.84 20.51
CA LYS A 14 0.36 -4.10 21.92
C LYS A 14 -0.85 -4.65 22.70
N HIS A 15 -2.06 -4.26 22.30
CA HIS A 15 -3.32 -4.62 22.95
C HIS A 15 -4.18 -5.54 22.06
N GLN A 16 -3.54 -6.42 21.29
CA GLN A 16 -4.21 -7.47 20.51
C GLN A 16 -5.30 -6.93 19.56
N GLY A 17 -5.04 -5.78 18.95
CA GLY A 17 -5.93 -5.15 17.98
C GLY A 17 -7.05 -4.30 18.58
N VAL A 18 -7.19 -4.21 19.90
CA VAL A 18 -8.29 -3.48 20.57
C VAL A 18 -7.76 -2.39 21.50
N LEU A 19 -8.39 -1.22 21.51
CA LEU A 19 -8.13 -0.14 22.47
C LEU A 19 -9.45 0.31 23.10
N ALA A 20 -9.45 0.54 24.42
CA ALA A 20 -10.55 1.23 25.07
C ALA A 20 -10.56 2.72 24.69
N GLU A 21 -11.73 3.36 24.73
CA GLU A 21 -11.92 4.78 24.41
C GLU A 21 -10.87 5.70 25.06
N LYS A 22 -10.59 5.51 26.35
CA LYS A 22 -9.57 6.30 27.08
C LYS A 22 -8.19 6.18 26.44
N GLN A 23 -7.77 4.98 26.03
CA GLN A 23 -6.45 4.75 25.43
C GLN A 23 -6.37 5.36 24.02
N TYR A 24 -7.45 5.24 23.24
CA TYR A 24 -7.55 5.86 21.93
C TYR A 24 -7.46 7.39 22.05
N SER A 25 -8.29 7.99 22.89
CA SER A 25 -8.35 9.45 23.11
C SER A 25 -7.01 9.99 23.64
N GLU A 26 -6.34 9.29 24.55
CA GLU A 26 -5.00 9.68 25.03
C GLU A 26 -3.94 9.70 23.92
N ILE A 27 -4.07 8.86 22.89
CA ILE A 27 -3.13 8.83 21.76
C ILE A 27 -3.48 9.93 20.75
N THR A 28 -4.75 10.05 20.37
CA THR A 28 -5.19 11.02 19.36
C THR A 28 -4.97 12.45 19.85
N MET A 29 -5.33 12.77 21.09
CA MET A 29 -5.20 14.11 21.67
C MET A 29 -3.75 14.60 21.83
N LYS A 30 -2.74 13.73 21.74
CA LYS A 30 -1.32 14.17 21.75
C LYS A 30 -0.92 14.90 20.49
N HIS A 31 -1.64 14.67 19.40
CA HIS A 31 -1.30 15.18 18.07
C HIS A 31 -2.41 16.05 17.47
N THR A 32 -3.50 16.28 18.20
CA THR A 32 -4.55 17.22 17.79
C THR A 32 -4.18 18.66 18.10
N THR A 33 -4.76 19.58 17.34
CA THR A 33 -4.79 21.02 17.70
C THR A 33 -6.06 21.32 18.50
N LEU A 34 -6.19 22.54 19.05
CA LEU A 34 -7.31 23.02 19.89
C LEU A 34 -8.72 22.83 19.30
N LEU A 35 -8.87 22.42 18.03
CA LEU A 35 -10.12 22.39 17.28
C LEU A 35 -10.59 20.97 16.89
N GLU A 36 -9.84 19.92 17.20
CA GLU A 36 -10.18 18.54 16.82
C GLU A 36 -10.46 17.70 18.08
N ASP A 37 -11.70 17.24 18.23
CA ASP A 37 -12.08 16.23 19.22
C ASP A 37 -11.77 14.80 18.72
N SER A 38 -11.97 13.82 19.59
CA SER A 38 -11.63 12.42 19.31
C SER A 38 -12.43 11.84 18.13
N ASP A 39 -13.69 12.27 18.00
CA ASP A 39 -14.63 11.83 16.96
C ASP A 39 -14.23 12.38 15.59
N THR A 40 -13.83 13.65 15.54
CA THR A 40 -13.27 14.27 14.33
C THR A 40 -12.03 13.53 13.86
N ILE A 41 -11.13 13.17 14.78
CA ILE A 41 -9.95 12.38 14.43
C ILE A 41 -10.33 10.99 13.92
N PHE A 42 -11.33 10.34 14.51
CA PHE A 42 -11.79 9.03 14.06
C PHE A 42 -12.24 9.08 12.59
N ILE A 43 -13.04 10.08 12.23
CA ILE A 43 -13.50 10.30 10.85
C ILE A 43 -12.32 10.59 9.92
N LEU A 44 -11.38 11.44 10.33
CA LEU A 44 -10.18 11.77 9.54
C LEU A 44 -9.27 10.55 9.33
N LEU A 45 -9.16 9.66 10.32
CA LEU A 45 -8.42 8.40 10.21
C LEU A 45 -9.07 7.53 9.13
N GLN A 46 -10.39 7.31 9.19
CA GLN A 46 -11.12 6.51 8.22
C GLN A 46 -11.06 7.12 6.81
N ALA A 47 -11.24 8.43 6.68
CA ALA A 47 -11.13 9.14 5.41
C ALA A 47 -9.72 9.05 4.79
N SER A 48 -8.68 8.90 5.61
CA SER A 48 -7.31 8.69 5.17
C SER A 48 -7.01 7.23 4.79
N GLY A 49 -7.98 6.33 4.92
CA GLY A 49 -7.86 4.89 4.66
C GLY A 49 -7.27 4.09 5.83
N TYR A 50 -7.22 4.66 7.05
CA TYR A 50 -6.80 3.91 8.24
C TYR A 50 -7.92 2.92 8.63
N PRO A 51 -7.65 1.60 8.72
CA PRO A 51 -8.70 0.58 8.84
C PRO A 51 -9.12 0.41 10.30
N ILE A 52 -9.67 1.47 10.88
CA ILE A 52 -10.18 1.54 12.25
C ILE A 52 -11.71 1.47 12.26
N GLU A 53 -12.23 0.74 13.23
CA GLU A 53 -13.66 0.64 13.52
C GLU A 53 -13.91 0.87 15.01
N GLU A 54 -15.13 1.25 15.34
CA GLU A 54 -15.61 1.40 16.71
C GLU A 54 -16.78 0.44 16.94
N GLU A 55 -16.72 -0.33 18.02
CA GLU A 55 -17.80 -1.22 18.46
C GLU A 55 -17.91 -1.18 19.99
N GLU A 56 -19.10 -0.86 20.50
CA GLU A 56 -19.42 -0.86 21.93
C GLU A 56 -18.44 -0.05 22.83
N GLY A 57 -17.93 1.09 22.33
CA GLY A 57 -16.97 1.94 23.07
C GLY A 57 -15.51 1.44 23.03
N TYR A 58 -15.23 0.45 22.19
CA TYR A 58 -13.89 -0.02 21.88
C TYR A 58 -13.53 0.29 20.44
N TYR A 59 -12.27 0.63 20.23
CA TYR A 59 -11.70 0.84 18.91
C TYR A 59 -10.95 -0.42 18.50
N ARG A 60 -11.02 -0.79 17.23
CA ARG A 60 -10.32 -1.95 16.67
C ARG A 60 -9.57 -1.61 15.41
N LEU A 61 -8.42 -2.25 15.24
CA LEU A 61 -7.69 -2.24 13.98
C LEU A 61 -8.09 -3.48 13.17
N LYS A 62 -8.86 -3.29 12.09
CA LYS A 62 -9.47 -4.39 11.31
C LYS A 62 -8.45 -5.43 10.88
N THR A 63 -7.23 -5.02 10.50
CA THR A 63 -6.17 -5.93 10.04
C THR A 63 -5.75 -6.97 11.08
N CYS A 64 -5.99 -6.74 12.37
CA CYS A 64 -5.72 -7.71 13.43
C CYS A 64 -6.78 -8.83 13.50
N PHE A 65 -7.89 -8.71 12.79
CA PHE A 65 -9.02 -9.63 12.82
C PHE A 65 -9.38 -10.18 11.44
N THR A 66 -9.05 -9.47 10.36
CA THR A 66 -9.27 -9.93 8.99
C THR A 66 -8.24 -10.99 8.59
N PRO A 67 -8.64 -12.21 8.20
CA PRO A 67 -7.76 -13.17 7.56
C PRO A 67 -7.06 -12.54 6.34
N TYR A 68 -5.78 -12.83 6.13
CA TYR A 68 -5.06 -12.17 5.01
C TYR A 68 -5.63 -12.59 3.65
N GLU A 69 -6.20 -13.79 3.53
CA GLU A 69 -6.84 -14.26 2.30
C GLU A 69 -8.10 -13.47 1.94
N GLU A 70 -8.83 -12.99 2.95
CA GLU A 70 -10.11 -12.27 2.80
C GLU A 70 -9.91 -10.75 2.69
N GLN A 71 -8.69 -10.27 2.90
CA GLN A 71 -8.39 -8.85 2.90
C GLN A 71 -8.46 -8.25 1.50
N ARG A 72 -8.90 -7.00 1.42
CA ARG A 72 -8.80 -6.15 0.23
C ARG A 72 -7.41 -5.56 0.11
N TYR A 73 -6.78 -5.77 -1.04
CA TYR A 73 -5.47 -5.23 -1.42
C TYR A 73 -5.63 -4.34 -2.64
N CYS A 74 -5.26 -3.07 -2.52
CA CYS A 74 -5.15 -2.16 -3.64
C CYS A 74 -3.70 -2.17 -4.11
N VAL A 75 -3.42 -2.92 -5.17
CA VAL A 75 -2.08 -2.98 -5.80
C VAL A 75 -1.97 -1.84 -6.78
N ILE A 76 -0.97 -0.99 -6.59
CA ILE A 76 -0.82 0.28 -7.29
C ILE A 76 0.59 0.34 -7.89
N ASP A 77 0.64 0.89 -9.08
CA ASP A 77 1.85 1.38 -9.72
C ASP A 77 1.56 2.78 -10.30
N ILE A 78 2.58 3.64 -10.36
CA ILE A 78 2.45 4.99 -10.91
C ILE A 78 3.61 5.31 -11.86
N GLU A 79 3.28 6.02 -12.94
CA GLU A 79 4.29 6.72 -13.72
C GLU A 79 4.36 8.19 -13.34
N THR A 80 5.55 8.77 -13.43
CA THR A 80 5.81 10.14 -12.98
C THR A 80 6.64 10.92 -14.01
N ASN A 81 6.47 12.24 -14.07
CA ASN A 81 7.29 13.08 -14.96
C ASN A 81 8.72 13.37 -14.43
N GLY A 82 9.16 12.62 -13.42
CA GLY A 82 10.46 12.77 -12.76
C GLY A 82 10.49 12.06 -11.41
N SER A 83 11.68 11.89 -10.82
CA SER A 83 11.90 11.00 -9.67
C SER A 83 11.70 11.62 -8.28
N LYS A 84 11.30 12.89 -8.17
CA LYS A 84 11.21 13.62 -6.90
C LYS A 84 9.76 14.00 -6.56
N PRO A 85 9.16 13.47 -5.47
CA PRO A 85 7.78 13.81 -5.06
C PRO A 85 7.51 15.31 -4.84
N GLY A 86 8.53 16.07 -4.44
CA GLY A 86 8.38 17.51 -4.16
C GLY A 86 8.24 18.39 -5.40
N THR A 87 8.79 17.96 -6.53
CA THR A 87 8.93 18.77 -7.76
C THR A 87 8.37 18.11 -9.01
N SER A 88 8.09 16.81 -8.96
CA SER A 88 7.55 16.01 -10.06
C SER A 88 6.10 15.63 -9.71
N GLN A 89 5.35 15.13 -10.70
CA GLN A 89 3.97 14.72 -10.54
C GLN A 89 3.73 13.34 -11.14
N VAL A 90 2.66 12.69 -10.66
CA VAL A 90 2.07 11.50 -11.27
C VAL A 90 1.50 11.87 -12.64
N ILE A 91 1.73 11.02 -13.64
CA ILE A 91 1.23 11.15 -15.02
C ILE A 91 0.38 9.96 -15.46
N GLU A 92 0.50 8.82 -14.78
CA GLU A 92 -0.36 7.65 -14.96
C GLU A 92 -0.55 6.97 -13.60
N ILE A 93 -1.76 6.46 -13.38
CA ILE A 93 -2.10 5.64 -12.21
C ILE A 93 -2.67 4.33 -12.73
N GLY A 94 -2.08 3.22 -12.32
CA GLY A 94 -2.64 1.89 -12.49
C GLY A 94 -2.89 1.28 -11.12
N ALA A 95 -4.12 0.87 -10.86
CA ALA A 95 -4.48 0.22 -9.62
C ALA A 95 -5.45 -0.93 -9.85
N VAL A 96 -5.23 -2.03 -9.13
CA VAL A 96 -6.11 -3.20 -9.13
C VAL A 96 -6.52 -3.56 -7.71
N MET A 97 -7.79 -3.88 -7.55
CA MET A 97 -8.35 -4.34 -6.28
C MET A 97 -8.37 -5.86 -6.28
N ILE A 98 -7.62 -6.47 -5.37
CA ILE A 98 -7.65 -7.90 -5.10
C ILE A 98 -8.43 -8.15 -3.83
N GLU A 99 -9.42 -9.04 -3.88
CA GLU A 99 -10.23 -9.47 -2.75
C GLU A 99 -10.48 -10.97 -2.87
N ASN A 100 -10.33 -11.73 -1.78
CA ASN A 100 -10.46 -13.19 -1.79
C ASN A 100 -9.59 -13.87 -2.85
N GLY A 101 -8.37 -13.34 -3.05
CA GLY A 101 -7.42 -13.81 -4.07
C GLY A 101 -7.82 -13.55 -5.53
N LYS A 102 -8.86 -12.73 -5.79
CA LYS A 102 -9.36 -12.44 -7.13
C LYS A 102 -9.30 -10.95 -7.44
N LEU A 103 -9.06 -10.62 -8.71
CA LEU A 103 -9.28 -9.27 -9.23
C LEU A 103 -10.78 -8.95 -9.21
N VAL A 104 -11.18 -7.91 -8.48
CA VAL A 104 -12.59 -7.51 -8.35
C VAL A 104 -12.88 -6.13 -8.93
N ASP A 105 -11.87 -5.28 -9.08
CA ASP A 105 -12.01 -3.94 -9.64
C ASP A 105 -10.67 -3.38 -10.13
N SER A 106 -10.70 -2.35 -10.96
CA SER A 106 -9.52 -1.69 -11.51
C SER A 106 -9.74 -0.18 -11.67
N TYR A 107 -8.68 0.59 -11.45
CA TYR A 107 -8.64 2.02 -11.70
C TYR A 107 -7.40 2.37 -12.52
N GLU A 108 -7.62 2.84 -13.75
CA GLU A 108 -6.57 3.22 -14.69
C GLU A 108 -6.87 4.63 -15.22
N THR A 109 -5.90 5.53 -15.12
CA THR A 109 -6.04 6.88 -15.67
C THR A 109 -4.69 7.51 -15.97
N PHE A 110 -4.61 8.24 -17.08
CA PHE A 110 -3.61 9.28 -17.25
C PHE A 110 -3.92 10.47 -16.34
N VAL A 111 -2.93 11.33 -16.14
CA VAL A 111 -3.04 12.55 -15.36
C VAL A 111 -2.45 13.70 -16.16
N GLU A 112 -3.19 14.80 -16.28
CA GLU A 112 -2.75 15.94 -17.08
C GLU A 112 -1.34 16.41 -16.66
N CYS A 113 -0.50 16.74 -17.64
CA CYS A 113 0.85 17.20 -17.39
C CYS A 113 1.25 18.29 -18.37
N ALA A 114 1.57 19.48 -17.86
CA ALA A 114 1.96 20.61 -18.70
C ALA A 114 3.33 20.43 -19.37
N PHE A 115 4.20 19.57 -18.82
CA PHE A 115 5.52 19.29 -19.37
C PHE A 115 5.97 17.87 -19.05
N LEU A 116 6.19 17.10 -20.11
CA LEU A 116 6.74 15.74 -20.06
C LEU A 116 8.16 15.74 -20.65
N PRO A 117 9.19 15.44 -19.85
CA PRO A 117 10.55 15.31 -20.38
C PRO A 117 10.67 14.13 -21.36
N GLU A 118 11.41 14.30 -22.46
CA GLU A 118 11.59 13.27 -23.50
C GLU A 118 12.14 11.93 -22.94
N TYR A 119 12.98 12.00 -21.90
CA TYR A 119 13.51 10.78 -21.28
C TYR A 119 12.45 9.96 -20.54
N ILE A 120 11.35 10.58 -20.08
CA ILE A 120 10.22 9.87 -19.46
C ILE A 120 9.40 9.15 -20.54
N THR A 121 9.14 9.79 -21.68
CA THR A 121 8.50 9.14 -22.83
C THR A 121 9.28 7.91 -23.29
N LYS A 122 10.62 7.97 -23.31
CA LYS A 122 11.47 6.81 -23.66
C LYS A 122 11.36 5.63 -22.70
N ILE A 123 10.99 5.88 -21.43
CA ILE A 123 10.87 4.84 -20.40
C ILE A 123 9.45 4.28 -20.38
N THR A 124 8.46 5.17 -20.37
CA THR A 124 7.04 4.85 -20.12
C THR A 124 6.24 4.62 -21.39
N GLY A 125 6.73 5.09 -22.54
CA GLY A 125 5.97 5.14 -23.78
C GLY A 125 4.87 6.20 -23.80
N ILE A 126 4.67 6.95 -22.71
CA ILE A 126 3.66 8.02 -22.61
C ILE A 126 4.12 9.22 -23.44
N GLU A 127 3.28 9.64 -24.39
CA GLU A 127 3.49 10.82 -25.22
C GLU A 127 2.75 12.03 -24.61
N PRO A 128 3.21 13.28 -24.85
CA PRO A 128 2.50 14.47 -24.40
C PRO A 128 1.01 14.51 -24.80
N GLU A 129 0.70 13.92 -25.96
CA GLU A 129 -0.65 13.81 -26.52
C GLU A 129 -1.59 12.96 -25.65
N ASP A 130 -1.07 11.91 -25.00
CA ASP A 130 -1.84 11.06 -24.07
C ASP A 130 -2.33 11.83 -22.83
N LEU A 131 -1.63 12.92 -22.49
CA LEU A 131 -1.87 13.71 -21.30
C LEU A 131 -2.76 14.93 -21.57
N ILE A 132 -3.07 15.22 -22.84
CA ILE A 132 -3.96 16.32 -23.22
C ILE A 132 -5.41 15.93 -22.94
N GLY A 133 -6.07 16.69 -22.06
CA GLY A 133 -7.47 16.43 -21.68
C GLY A 133 -7.66 15.25 -20.73
N ALA A 134 -6.57 14.64 -20.26
CA ALA A 134 -6.59 13.70 -19.14
C ALA A 134 -7.11 14.41 -17.86
N PRO A 135 -7.63 13.65 -16.88
CA PRO A 135 -8.09 14.23 -15.61
C PRO A 135 -7.03 15.10 -14.94
N THR A 136 -7.49 16.14 -14.24
CA THR A 136 -6.59 16.94 -13.41
C THR A 136 -5.98 16.07 -12.32
N ARG A 137 -4.80 16.44 -11.82
CA ARG A 137 -4.18 15.75 -10.67
C ARG A 137 -5.14 15.56 -9.50
N ARG A 138 -5.94 16.60 -9.20
CA ARG A 138 -6.90 16.53 -8.09
C ARG A 138 -7.98 15.50 -8.37
N GLU A 139 -8.54 15.46 -9.56
CA GLU A 139 -9.57 14.49 -9.95
C GLU A 139 -9.02 13.06 -9.91
N ALA A 140 -7.86 12.83 -10.54
CA ALA A 140 -7.24 11.51 -10.59
C ALA A 140 -6.89 10.97 -9.20
N LEU A 141 -6.35 11.81 -8.31
CA LEU A 141 -6.02 11.44 -6.93
C LEU A 141 -7.27 11.28 -6.06
N THR A 142 -8.32 12.06 -6.29
CA THR A 142 -9.60 11.88 -5.58
C THR A 142 -10.24 10.55 -5.97
N GLY A 143 -10.23 10.19 -7.26
CA GLY A 143 -10.67 8.90 -7.76
C GLY A 143 -9.89 7.75 -7.13
N LEU A 144 -8.55 7.84 -7.12
CA LEU A 144 -7.70 6.83 -6.47
C LEU A 144 -7.97 6.70 -4.96
N ARG A 145 -8.14 7.83 -4.24
CA ARG A 145 -8.45 7.81 -2.80
C ARG A 145 -9.75 7.05 -2.52
N HIS A 146 -10.80 7.29 -3.30
CA HIS A 146 -12.06 6.57 -3.18
C HIS A 146 -11.92 5.10 -3.55
N PHE A 147 -11.20 4.79 -4.62
CA PHE A 147 -10.94 3.41 -5.06
C PHE A 147 -10.20 2.59 -3.98
N MET A 148 -9.17 3.18 -3.38
CA MET A 148 -8.37 2.54 -2.32
C MET A 148 -9.19 2.26 -1.06
N GLY A 149 -10.05 3.18 -0.63
CA GLY A 149 -10.77 3.06 0.64
C GLY A 149 -9.81 2.76 1.80
N ASP A 150 -10.13 1.72 2.59
CA ASP A 150 -9.31 1.18 3.67
C ASP A 150 -8.48 -0.07 3.28
N ALA A 151 -8.41 -0.40 1.99
CA ALA A 151 -7.64 -1.54 1.49
C ALA A 151 -6.14 -1.39 1.83
N VAL A 152 -5.44 -2.51 1.90
CA VAL A 152 -3.98 -2.49 2.05
C VAL A 152 -3.36 -1.89 0.80
N PHE A 153 -2.55 -0.85 0.96
CA PHE A 153 -1.73 -0.29 -0.11
C PHE A 153 -0.62 -1.28 -0.44
N VAL A 154 -0.58 -1.77 -1.67
CA VAL A 154 0.43 -2.70 -2.17
C VAL A 154 1.13 -2.09 -3.37
N ALA A 155 2.46 -2.18 -3.43
CA ALA A 155 3.22 -1.78 -4.60
C ALA A 155 4.55 -2.54 -4.69
N HIS A 156 5.14 -2.59 -5.88
CA HIS A 156 6.45 -3.17 -6.10
C HIS A 156 7.53 -2.10 -5.87
N ASN A 157 8.41 -2.30 -4.86
CA ASN A 157 9.23 -1.20 -4.32
C ASN A 157 8.37 -0.06 -3.72
N ALA A 158 7.37 -0.43 -2.91
CA ALA A 158 6.30 0.44 -2.45
C ALA A 158 6.69 1.80 -1.84
N ASN A 159 7.94 2.00 -1.38
CA ASN A 159 8.36 3.31 -0.88
C ASN A 159 8.31 4.41 -1.96
N PHE A 160 8.56 4.08 -3.22
CA PHE A 160 8.52 5.06 -4.30
C PHE A 160 7.09 5.59 -4.48
N ASP A 161 6.16 4.71 -4.83
CA ASP A 161 4.75 5.01 -5.09
C ASP A 161 4.10 5.65 -3.88
N TYR A 162 4.32 5.06 -2.70
CA TYR A 162 3.76 5.55 -1.46
C TYR A 162 4.20 6.98 -1.16
N THR A 163 5.49 7.31 -1.30
CA THR A 163 5.96 8.67 -1.00
C THR A 163 5.50 9.70 -2.02
N PHE A 164 5.36 9.31 -3.28
CA PHE A 164 4.78 10.16 -4.33
C PHE A 164 3.30 10.46 -4.09
N LEU A 165 2.51 9.41 -3.81
CA LEU A 165 1.09 9.53 -3.58
C LEU A 165 0.77 10.23 -2.26
N ASP A 166 1.49 9.93 -1.18
CA ASP A 166 1.32 10.60 0.13
C ASP A 166 1.59 12.11 0.01
N ALA A 167 2.69 12.50 -0.65
CA ALA A 167 2.99 13.91 -0.91
C ALA A 167 1.95 14.59 -1.81
N SER A 168 1.40 13.85 -2.78
CA SER A 168 0.38 14.36 -3.69
C SER A 168 -0.97 14.54 -2.98
N PHE A 169 -1.41 13.55 -2.19
CA PHE A 169 -2.64 13.66 -1.42
C PHE A 169 -2.60 14.80 -0.42
N GLU A 170 -1.49 14.96 0.31
CA GLU A 170 -1.30 16.11 1.22
C GLU A 170 -1.37 17.45 0.47
N ARG A 171 -0.73 17.56 -0.71
CA ARG A 171 -0.76 18.78 -1.54
C ARG A 171 -2.16 19.17 -2.00
N PHE A 172 -3.03 18.20 -2.26
CA PHE A 172 -4.41 18.44 -2.73
C PHE A 172 -5.46 18.39 -1.61
N GLY A 173 -5.05 18.31 -0.34
CA GLY A 173 -5.96 18.29 0.81
C GLY A 173 -6.78 17.00 0.93
N LEU A 174 -6.25 15.88 0.44
CA LEU A 174 -6.88 14.54 0.50
C LEU A 174 -6.40 13.71 1.70
N GLY A 175 -5.62 14.33 2.60
CA GLY A 175 -4.99 13.68 3.76
C GLY A 175 -3.90 12.68 3.39
N GLY A 176 -2.96 12.44 4.30
CA GLY A 176 -1.93 11.41 4.11
C GLY A 176 -2.50 9.99 3.97
N ILE A 177 -1.65 9.03 3.60
CA ILE A 177 -2.04 7.63 3.45
C ILE A 177 -2.03 6.94 4.81
N GLY A 178 -3.23 6.72 5.36
CA GLY A 178 -3.47 5.90 6.55
C GLY A 178 -3.53 4.40 6.26
N ASN A 179 -3.65 4.00 4.99
CA ASN A 179 -3.70 2.60 4.57
C ASN A 179 -2.46 1.82 5.07
N PRO A 180 -2.61 0.57 5.52
CA PRO A 180 -1.48 -0.30 5.78
C PRO A 180 -0.68 -0.52 4.50
N LYS A 181 0.65 -0.59 4.61
CA LYS A 181 1.55 -0.69 3.46
C LYS A 181 2.20 -2.06 3.38
N LEU A 182 2.12 -2.69 2.21
CA LEU A 182 2.81 -3.94 1.87
C LEU A 182 3.71 -3.73 0.63
N CYS A 183 4.98 -4.12 0.73
CA CYS A 183 5.91 -4.09 -0.39
C CYS A 183 6.10 -5.51 -0.93
N THR A 184 5.82 -5.72 -2.22
CA THR A 184 5.92 -7.07 -2.81
C THR A 184 7.37 -7.56 -2.88
N ILE A 185 8.37 -6.67 -2.97
CA ILE A 185 9.79 -7.05 -2.86
C ILE A 185 10.12 -7.62 -1.48
N ASP A 186 9.68 -6.94 -0.43
CA ASP A 186 9.96 -7.36 0.95
C ASP A 186 9.29 -8.70 1.26
N LEU A 187 8.06 -8.86 0.77
CA LEU A 187 7.31 -10.10 0.88
C LEU A 187 7.98 -11.23 0.07
N ALA A 188 8.28 -11.00 -1.22
CA ALA A 188 8.91 -11.97 -2.12
C ALA A 188 10.23 -12.49 -1.55
N LYS A 189 11.11 -11.60 -1.10
CA LYS A 189 12.38 -11.97 -0.46
C LYS A 189 12.19 -12.97 0.68
N ARG A 190 11.07 -12.93 1.40
CA ARG A 190 10.82 -13.77 2.58
C ARG A 190 10.03 -15.03 2.28
N THR A 191 9.58 -15.21 1.04
CA THR A 191 8.64 -16.28 0.66
C THR A 191 9.24 -17.22 -0.37
N PHE A 192 9.96 -16.70 -1.37
CA PHE A 192 10.61 -17.53 -2.38
C PHE A 192 12.01 -17.02 -2.74
N GLU A 193 12.84 -17.91 -3.29
CA GLU A 193 14.17 -17.56 -3.77
C GLU A 193 14.11 -17.05 -5.20
N SER A 194 14.87 -15.99 -5.47
CA SER A 194 15.08 -15.40 -6.80
C SER A 194 16.44 -14.72 -6.83
N GLU A 195 17.10 -14.71 -7.99
CA GLU A 195 18.38 -14.01 -8.17
C GLU A 195 18.20 -12.49 -8.04
N ARG A 196 17.08 -11.97 -8.55
CA ARG A 196 16.71 -10.56 -8.50
C ARG A 196 15.22 -10.42 -8.18
N TYR A 197 14.87 -9.35 -7.50
CA TYR A 197 13.49 -9.08 -7.08
C TYR A 197 12.91 -7.83 -7.73
N GLY A 198 13.50 -7.35 -8.83
CA GLY A 198 12.89 -6.29 -9.62
C GLY A 198 11.76 -6.86 -10.48
N LEU A 199 10.71 -6.07 -10.72
CA LEU A 199 9.48 -6.53 -11.34
C LEU A 199 9.73 -7.19 -12.70
N ALA A 200 10.48 -6.54 -13.58
CA ALA A 200 10.83 -7.07 -14.91
C ALA A 200 11.49 -8.46 -14.83
N TYR A 201 12.43 -8.67 -13.91
CA TYR A 201 13.05 -9.98 -13.71
C TYR A 201 12.04 -11.01 -13.16
N LEU A 202 11.18 -10.60 -12.23
CA LEU A 202 10.18 -11.49 -11.64
C LEU A 202 9.13 -11.90 -12.67
N ILE A 203 8.69 -11.00 -13.56
CA ILE A 203 7.78 -11.29 -14.67
C ILE A 203 8.34 -12.41 -15.55
N GLU A 204 9.59 -12.28 -15.99
CA GLU A 204 10.28 -13.31 -16.79
C GLU A 204 10.43 -14.62 -16.01
N SER A 205 10.97 -14.55 -14.79
CA SER A 205 11.30 -15.75 -14.00
C SER A 205 10.08 -16.54 -13.54
N LEU A 206 8.93 -15.87 -13.38
CA LEU A 206 7.66 -16.49 -13.00
C LEU A 206 6.81 -16.88 -14.23
N GLY A 207 7.31 -16.63 -15.45
CA GLY A 207 6.61 -16.96 -16.70
C GLY A 207 5.28 -16.22 -16.85
N MET A 208 5.20 -14.98 -16.38
CA MET A 208 4.01 -14.15 -16.55
C MET A 208 3.90 -13.72 -18.02
N GLU A 209 2.68 -13.69 -18.57
CA GLU A 209 2.46 -13.17 -19.91
C GLU A 209 2.81 -11.67 -19.93
N GLU A 210 3.69 -11.31 -20.86
CA GLU A 210 4.17 -9.93 -21.02
C GLU A 210 3.00 -9.05 -21.48
N THR A 211 2.42 -8.34 -20.52
CA THR A 211 1.54 -7.21 -20.75
C THR A 211 2.44 -5.96 -20.76
N SER A 212 2.18 -5.03 -21.67
CA SER A 212 3.05 -3.88 -21.99
C SER A 212 3.84 -3.33 -20.79
N HIS A 213 5.14 -3.67 -20.71
CA HIS A 213 6.03 -3.19 -19.65
C HIS A 213 6.06 -1.65 -19.62
N HIS A 214 6.15 -1.07 -18.41
CA HIS A 214 6.11 0.39 -18.17
C HIS A 214 4.78 1.07 -18.45
N ARG A 215 3.69 0.31 -18.28
CA ARG A 215 2.34 0.85 -18.16
C ARG A 215 1.85 0.54 -16.76
N ALA A 216 1.42 1.57 -16.04
CA ALA A 216 1.13 1.45 -14.62
C ALA A 216 0.11 0.34 -14.31
N TYR A 217 -0.95 0.19 -15.12
CA TYR A 217 -1.94 -0.87 -14.91
C TYR A 217 -1.35 -2.28 -15.06
N SER A 218 -0.51 -2.46 -16.08
CA SER A 218 0.19 -3.72 -16.37
C SER A 218 1.13 -4.10 -15.23
N ASP A 219 1.92 -3.14 -14.75
CA ASP A 219 2.87 -3.37 -13.67
C ASP A 219 2.15 -3.63 -12.32
N ALA A 220 1.01 -2.98 -12.07
CA ALA A 220 0.15 -3.29 -10.92
C ALA A 220 -0.40 -4.73 -10.96
N LEU A 221 -0.82 -5.23 -12.14
CA LEU A 221 -1.24 -6.62 -12.31
C LEU A 221 -0.10 -7.60 -12.03
N CYS A 222 1.08 -7.38 -12.61
CA CYS A 222 2.24 -8.23 -12.37
C CYS A 222 2.67 -8.20 -10.89
N ALA A 223 2.64 -7.04 -10.24
CA ALA A 223 2.90 -6.92 -8.81
C ALA A 223 1.88 -7.71 -7.97
N SER A 224 0.61 -7.76 -8.40
CA SER A 224 -0.43 -8.59 -7.75
C SER A 224 -0.12 -10.08 -7.87
N THR A 225 0.41 -10.53 -9.01
CA THR A 225 0.84 -11.92 -9.20
C THR A 225 2.03 -12.26 -8.32
N VAL A 226 3.01 -11.36 -8.17
CA VAL A 226 4.13 -11.54 -7.22
C VAL A 226 3.60 -11.67 -5.79
N MET A 227 2.64 -10.84 -5.39
CA MET A 227 2.01 -10.91 -4.07
C MET A 227 1.30 -12.25 -3.84
N GLN A 228 0.49 -12.70 -4.81
CA GLN A 228 -0.23 -13.98 -4.72
C GLN A 228 0.75 -15.16 -4.66
N LYS A 229 1.80 -15.14 -5.48
CA LYS A 229 2.85 -16.16 -5.44
C LYS A 229 3.52 -16.25 -4.06
N SER A 230 3.75 -15.09 -3.43
CA SER A 230 4.29 -15.04 -2.07
C SER A 230 3.36 -15.66 -1.02
N PHE A 231 2.05 -15.66 -1.23
CA PHE A 231 1.09 -16.23 -0.27
C PHE A 231 1.19 -17.76 -0.19
N GLU A 232 1.60 -18.43 -1.27
CA GLU A 232 1.72 -19.90 -1.34
C GLU A 232 2.71 -20.50 -0.34
N THR A 233 3.67 -19.71 0.14
CA THR A 233 4.77 -20.16 1.02
C THR A 233 4.79 -19.39 2.34
N LEU A 234 3.66 -18.79 2.74
CA LEU A 234 3.56 -18.15 4.04
C LEU A 234 3.66 -19.21 5.16
N PRO A 235 4.31 -18.88 6.28
CA PRO A 235 4.35 -19.79 7.42
C PRO A 235 2.99 -19.87 8.11
N GLU A 236 2.66 -21.02 8.70
CA GLU A 236 1.34 -21.31 9.32
C GLU A 236 0.88 -20.31 10.41
N TYR A 237 1.80 -19.53 10.97
CA TYR A 237 1.46 -18.53 11.98
C TYR A 237 0.89 -17.24 11.38
N VAL A 238 1.07 -16.99 10.09
CA VAL A 238 0.50 -15.84 9.39
C VAL A 238 -0.96 -16.16 9.11
N LYS A 239 -1.86 -15.57 9.89
CA LYS A 239 -3.30 -15.81 9.78
C LYS A 239 -4.05 -14.53 9.46
N THR A 240 -3.69 -13.44 10.11
CA THR A 240 -4.33 -12.14 9.94
C THR A 240 -3.54 -11.27 8.97
N THR A 241 -4.18 -10.25 8.44
CA THR A 241 -3.52 -9.23 7.63
C THR A 241 -2.39 -8.55 8.41
N ASP A 242 -2.57 -8.29 9.71
CA ASP A 242 -1.50 -7.71 10.52
C ASP A 242 -0.31 -8.65 10.69
N ASP A 243 -0.54 -9.97 10.81
CA ASP A 243 0.55 -10.96 10.80
C ASP A 243 1.35 -10.91 9.49
N LEU A 244 0.66 -10.81 8.35
CA LEU A 244 1.28 -10.70 7.02
C LEU A 244 2.14 -9.43 6.93
N LEU A 245 1.60 -8.28 7.35
CA LEU A 245 2.31 -7.00 7.33
C LEU A 245 3.55 -7.03 8.22
N GLN A 246 3.44 -7.61 9.43
CA GLN A 246 4.58 -7.79 10.32
C GLN A 246 5.60 -8.79 9.78
N PHE A 247 5.14 -9.88 9.17
CA PHE A 247 5.96 -10.86 8.48
C PHE A 247 6.82 -10.13 7.44
N ALA A 248 6.21 -9.47 6.45
CA ALA A 248 6.88 -8.83 5.32
C ALA A 248 8.07 -7.92 5.71
N VAL A 249 7.93 -7.11 6.78
CA VAL A 249 8.97 -6.15 7.21
C VAL A 249 9.92 -6.68 8.29
N SER A 250 9.70 -7.91 8.80
CA SER A 250 10.52 -8.44 9.88
C SER A 250 11.94 -8.77 9.43
N SER A 251 12.93 -8.21 10.12
CA SER A 251 14.36 -8.49 9.92
C SER A 251 14.78 -9.91 10.32
N LYS A 252 13.90 -10.66 10.99
CA LYS A 252 14.16 -12.02 11.49
C LYS A 252 14.04 -13.06 10.38
N LYS A 253 14.85 -12.96 9.33
CA LYS A 253 14.87 -13.93 8.23
C LYS A 253 15.45 -15.31 8.63
N THR A 254 16.04 -15.50 9.82
CA THR A 254 16.89 -16.69 10.07
C THR A 254 17.10 -17.05 11.55
N ARG A 255 16.10 -16.92 12.44
CA ARG A 255 16.24 -17.39 13.84
C ARG A 255 15.50 -18.69 14.16
N ARG A 256 14.48 -19.06 13.37
CA ARG A 256 13.68 -20.27 13.62
C ARG A 256 14.24 -21.50 12.91
N LEU A 257 14.60 -21.39 11.63
CA LEU A 257 15.27 -22.46 10.87
C LEU A 257 16.62 -22.90 11.49
N LYS A 258 17.40 -21.98 12.07
CA LYS A 258 18.63 -22.31 12.81
C LYS A 258 18.39 -22.96 14.18
N LYS A 259 17.19 -22.80 14.76
CA LYS A 259 16.84 -23.41 16.05
C LYS A 259 16.31 -24.84 15.83
N GLU A 260 15.47 -25.02 14.81
CA GLU A 260 14.98 -26.34 14.39
C GLU A 260 16.13 -27.23 13.84
N ALA A 261 17.11 -26.67 13.13
CA ALA A 261 18.32 -27.40 12.71
C ALA A 261 19.32 -27.69 13.85
N LYS A 262 19.18 -27.06 15.03
CA LYS A 262 20.02 -27.31 16.21
C LYS A 262 19.36 -28.22 17.25
N GLU A 263 18.04 -28.34 17.22
CA GLU A 263 17.25 -29.20 18.11
C GLU A 263 16.94 -30.57 17.46
N GLY A 264 17.28 -30.74 16.18
CA GLY A 264 17.17 -32.00 15.43
C GLY A 264 18.50 -32.72 15.13
N LEU A 265 19.56 -32.44 15.89
CA LEU A 265 20.86 -33.14 15.87
C LEU A 265 21.20 -33.69 17.26
#